data_AF-A0A7S4L535-F1
#
_entry.id   AF-A0A7S4L535-F1
#
_cell.length_a   1.000
_cell.length_b   1.000
_cell.length_c   1.000
_cell.angle_alpha   90.00
_cell.angle_beta   90.00
_cell.angle_gamma   90.00
#
_symmetry.space_group_name_H-M   'P 1'
#
loop_
_entity.id
_entity.type
_entity.pdbx_description
1 polymer ?
#
loop_
_entity_poly.entity_id
_entity_poly.type
_entity_poly.pdbx_seq_one_letter_code
_entity_poly.pdbx_strand_id
1 'polypeptide(L)'
;SLLWQQKNKEETSDQVKTPLPKGTKPPNSFRVCSYNINYGLVDLGTVYTQTVEIKNAIIQANADILLLQETTTAWEDYFNSVPWIQRVYPHSLFREGDHQIPAGGIGLFSKYPITELHLIPSPVGWFAGHLCEVVIPEFGPLQLLNLHLRPPLSPNAFPTPK
;
A
#
# COMPACT_ATOMS: atom_id res chain seq x y z
N SER A 1 14.92 -0.53 55.85
CA SER A 1 14.29 -0.72 54.52
C SER A 1 14.34 0.56 53.66
N LEU A 2 15.39 1.38 53.74
CA LEU A 2 15.46 2.68 53.03
C LEU A 2 16.41 2.70 51.81
N LEU A 3 17.16 1.62 51.56
CA LEU A 3 18.14 1.55 50.46
C LEU A 3 17.58 0.99 49.14
N TRP A 4 16.32 0.54 49.10
CA TRP A 4 15.68 0.02 47.89
C TRP A 4 14.85 1.06 47.14
N GLN A 5 14.44 2.17 47.80
CA GLN A 5 13.59 3.20 47.20
C GLN A 5 14.36 4.32 46.48
N GLN A 6 15.69 4.41 46.65
CA GLN A 6 16.51 5.40 45.94
C GLN A 6 17.05 4.90 44.60
N LYS A 7 17.09 3.58 44.35
CA LYS A 7 17.64 3.03 43.09
C LYS A 7 16.69 3.05 41.89
N ASN A 8 15.41 3.36 42.09
CA ASN A 8 14.40 3.38 41.03
C ASN A 8 13.95 4.80 40.65
N LYS A 9 14.70 5.84 41.05
CA LYS A 9 14.33 7.25 40.78
C LYS A 9 15.14 7.92 39.66
N GLU A 10 16.06 7.23 39.00
CA GLU A 10 16.96 7.84 38.00
C GLU A 10 16.77 7.38 36.55
N GLU A 11 15.82 6.51 36.22
CA GLU A 11 15.59 6.10 34.81
C GLU A 11 14.13 6.19 34.37
N THR A 12 13.51 7.36 34.57
CA THR A 12 12.37 7.78 33.75
C THR A 12 12.51 9.26 33.44
N SER A 13 13.57 9.64 32.71
CA SER A 13 13.41 10.84 31.89
C SER A 13 12.48 10.44 30.75
N ASP A 14 11.19 10.74 30.93
CA ASP A 14 10.24 10.86 29.83
C ASP A 14 10.78 11.96 28.91
N GLN A 15 11.71 11.57 28.04
CA GLN A 15 12.01 12.31 26.83
C GLN A 15 10.68 12.33 26.08
N VAL A 16 9.98 13.46 26.17
CA VAL A 16 8.86 13.79 25.29
C VAL A 16 9.39 13.59 23.88
N LYS A 17 9.12 12.42 23.29
CA LYS A 17 9.48 12.12 21.91
C LYS A 17 8.64 13.07 21.07
N THR A 18 9.24 14.20 20.70
CA THR A 18 8.70 15.10 19.70
C THR A 18 8.33 14.22 18.50
N PRO A 19 7.09 14.29 18.00
CA PRO A 19 6.70 13.53 16.83
C PRO A 19 7.74 13.78 15.73
N LEU A 20 8.24 12.69 15.15
CA LEU A 20 9.11 12.80 13.98
C LEU A 20 8.41 13.70 12.95
N PRO A 21 9.15 14.62 12.28
CA PRO A 21 8.59 15.41 11.19
C PRO A 21 7.80 14.52 10.23
N LYS A 22 6.62 14.97 9.78
CA LYS A 22 5.83 14.23 8.79
C LYS A 22 6.75 13.81 7.63
N GLY A 23 6.98 12.50 7.51
CA GLY A 23 7.81 11.93 6.45
C GLY A 23 9.11 11.24 6.91
N THR A 24 9.68 11.58 8.06
CA THR A 24 10.89 10.89 8.55
C THR A 24 10.54 9.55 9.20
N LYS A 25 11.33 8.52 8.92
CA LYS A 25 11.15 7.16 9.47
C LYS A 25 12.04 7.00 10.70
N PRO A 26 11.57 6.36 11.78
CA PRO A 26 12.44 5.93 12.87
C PRO A 26 13.62 5.09 12.36
N PRO A 27 14.78 5.13 13.04
CA PRO A 27 15.84 4.15 12.80
C PRO A 27 15.29 2.72 12.93
N ASN A 28 15.79 1.80 12.12
CA ASN A 28 15.35 0.40 12.10
C ASN A 28 13.82 0.28 12.00
N SER A 29 13.22 1.03 11.08
CA SER A 29 11.81 0.88 10.71
C SER A 29 11.64 0.86 9.20
N PHE A 30 10.55 0.24 8.75
CA PHE A 30 10.05 0.34 7.40
C PHE A 30 8.63 0.91 7.42
N ARG A 31 8.15 1.39 6.28
CA ARG A 31 6.82 1.97 6.12
C ARG A 31 6.04 1.24 5.05
N VAL A 32 4.85 0.79 5.40
CA VAL A 32 3.86 0.27 4.45
C VAL A 32 2.75 1.31 4.30
N CYS A 33 2.31 1.54 3.07
CA CYS A 33 1.16 2.38 2.75
C CYS A 33 0.16 1.54 1.96
N SER A 34 -1.13 1.66 2.27
CA SER A 34 -2.22 1.16 1.43
C SER A 34 -2.99 2.34 0.87
N TYR A 35 -3.27 2.32 -0.43
CA TYR A 35 -3.94 3.41 -1.13
C TYR A 35 -4.84 2.88 -2.25
N ASN A 36 -6.14 3.13 -2.13
CA ASN A 36 -7.09 2.93 -3.21
C ASN A 36 -6.99 4.12 -4.17
N ILE A 37 -6.55 3.88 -5.41
CA ILE A 37 -6.25 4.94 -6.38
C ILE A 37 -7.41 5.28 -7.31
N ASN A 38 -8.58 4.65 -7.08
CA ASN A 38 -9.80 4.80 -7.87
C ASN A 38 -9.63 4.41 -9.35
N TYR A 39 -10.24 3.29 -9.75
CA TYR A 39 -10.06 2.71 -11.08
C TYR A 39 -10.52 3.65 -12.20
N GLY A 40 -11.53 4.49 -11.94
CA GLY A 40 -12.17 5.32 -12.95
C GLY A 40 -11.36 6.55 -13.38
N LEU A 41 -10.29 6.91 -12.67
CA LEU A 41 -9.57 8.17 -12.93
C LEU A 41 -8.67 8.11 -14.17
N VAL A 42 -8.23 6.92 -14.57
CA VAL A 42 -7.38 6.75 -15.76
C VAL A 42 -8.21 6.62 -17.05
N ASP A 43 -9.39 6.00 -16.97
CA ASP A 43 -10.26 5.73 -18.13
C ASP A 43 -11.16 6.91 -18.53
N LEU A 44 -11.39 7.88 -17.65
CA LEU A 44 -12.25 9.05 -17.92
C LEU A 44 -11.55 10.19 -18.69
N GLY A 45 -10.30 10.00 -19.14
CA GLY A 45 -9.54 11.04 -19.85
C GLY A 45 -9.13 12.24 -18.97
N THR A 46 -9.36 12.18 -17.65
CA THR A 46 -8.97 13.18 -16.64
C THR A 46 -7.53 13.02 -16.13
N VAL A 47 -6.74 12.24 -16.87
CA VAL A 47 -5.44 11.68 -16.48
C VAL A 47 -4.47 12.72 -15.93
N TYR A 48 -4.44 13.96 -16.43
CA TYR A 48 -3.31 14.85 -16.12
C TYR A 48 -3.30 15.40 -14.68
N THR A 49 -4.40 15.99 -14.19
CA THR A 49 -4.42 16.62 -12.86
C THR A 49 -4.40 15.58 -11.75
N GLN A 50 -5.13 14.48 -11.91
CA GLN A 50 -5.28 13.45 -10.89
C GLN A 50 -4.04 12.57 -10.77
N THR A 51 -3.32 12.29 -11.87
CA THR A 51 -2.04 11.58 -11.78
C THR A 51 -0.97 12.40 -11.05
N VAL A 52 -1.01 13.73 -11.13
CA VAL A 52 -0.14 14.61 -10.33
C VAL A 52 -0.46 14.49 -8.84
N GLU A 53 -1.74 14.47 -8.47
CA GLU A 53 -2.15 14.30 -7.06
C GLU A 53 -1.77 12.92 -6.52
N ILE A 54 -2.02 11.85 -7.29
CA ILE A 54 -1.62 10.48 -6.93
C ILE A 54 -0.11 10.37 -6.79
N LYS A 55 0.66 10.92 -7.74
CA LYS A 55 2.11 11.01 -7.64
C LYS A 55 2.54 11.73 -6.36
N ASN A 56 1.96 12.88 -6.06
CA ASN A 56 2.31 13.66 -4.88
C ASN A 56 1.98 12.91 -3.59
N ALA A 57 0.83 12.22 -3.53
CA ALA A 57 0.44 11.38 -2.40
C ALA A 57 1.42 10.22 -2.21
N ILE A 58 1.82 9.52 -3.28
CA ILE A 58 2.80 8.42 -3.25
C ILE A 58 4.17 8.93 -2.76
N ILE A 59 4.63 10.07 -3.26
CA ILE A 59 5.90 10.69 -2.84
C ILE A 59 5.83 11.11 -1.37
N GLN A 60 4.75 11.77 -0.95
CA GLN A 60 4.56 12.20 0.44
C GLN A 60 4.47 11.02 1.41
N ALA A 61 3.83 9.92 1.01
CA ALA A 61 3.77 8.71 1.82
C ALA A 61 5.18 8.20 2.13
N ASN A 62 6.12 8.33 1.17
CA ASN A 62 7.50 7.86 1.28
C ASN A 62 7.53 6.43 1.85
N ALA A 63 6.68 5.55 1.33
CA ALA A 63 6.61 4.17 1.78
C ALA A 63 7.83 3.39 1.28
N ASP A 64 8.14 2.27 1.93
CA ASP A 64 9.04 1.27 1.34
C ASP A 64 8.25 0.24 0.54
N ILE A 65 7.00 0.01 0.94
CA ILE A 65 6.06 -0.86 0.27
C ILE A 65 4.72 -0.13 0.16
N LEU A 66 4.17 -0.08 -1.05
CA LEU A 66 2.92 0.59 -1.39
C LEU A 66 1.95 -0.44 -1.96
N LEU A 67 0.80 -0.60 -1.31
CA LEU A 67 -0.26 -1.54 -1.65
C LEU A 67 -1.42 -0.76 -2.30
N LEU A 68 -1.66 -1.02 -3.59
CA LEU A 68 -2.68 -0.32 -4.36
C LEU A 68 -3.94 -1.17 -4.49
N GLN A 69 -5.11 -0.54 -4.41
CA GLN A 69 -6.41 -1.13 -4.76
C GLN A 69 -7.04 -0.32 -5.89
N GLU A 70 -7.99 -0.93 -6.60
CA GLU A 70 -8.66 -0.33 -7.77
C GLU A 70 -7.67 0.04 -8.88
N THR A 71 -6.65 -0.79 -9.09
CA THR A 71 -5.79 -0.66 -10.27
C THR A 71 -6.49 -1.25 -11.49
N THR A 72 -6.04 -0.85 -12.67
CA THR A 72 -6.47 -1.38 -13.98
C THR A 72 -5.23 -1.58 -14.85
N THR A 73 -5.38 -2.23 -16.01
CA THR A 73 -4.30 -2.32 -17.01
C THR A 73 -3.81 -0.94 -17.44
N ALA A 74 -4.72 0.03 -17.58
CA ALA A 74 -4.35 1.41 -17.89
C ALA A 74 -3.52 2.07 -16.76
N TRP A 75 -3.77 1.74 -15.49
CA TRP A 75 -2.92 2.18 -14.38
C TRP A 75 -1.53 1.53 -14.43
N GLU A 76 -1.46 0.22 -14.68
CA GLU A 76 -0.20 -0.49 -14.84
C GLU A 76 0.63 0.10 -15.99
N ASP A 77 0.01 0.31 -17.15
CA ASP A 77 0.63 0.93 -18.32
C ASP A 77 1.13 2.34 -18.01
N TYR A 78 0.31 3.16 -17.34
CA TYR A 78 0.72 4.49 -16.90
C TYR A 78 1.97 4.41 -16.02
N PHE A 79 1.97 3.58 -14.99
CA PHE A 79 3.11 3.47 -14.07
C PHE A 79 4.35 2.86 -14.73
N ASN A 80 4.19 1.97 -15.70
CA ASN A 80 5.30 1.43 -16.50
C ASN A 80 5.87 2.49 -17.45
N SER A 81 5.05 3.42 -17.93
CA SER A 81 5.47 4.52 -18.81
C SER A 81 6.19 5.67 -18.10
N VAL A 82 6.02 5.83 -16.78
CA VAL A 82 6.55 6.98 -16.03
C VAL A 82 7.83 6.64 -15.23
N PRO A 83 9.01 7.21 -15.58
CA PRO A 83 10.28 6.80 -14.95
C PRO A 83 10.44 7.15 -13.47
N TRP A 84 9.63 8.07 -12.93
CA TRP A 84 9.79 8.49 -11.54
C TRP A 84 9.42 7.37 -10.57
N ILE A 85 8.39 6.58 -10.87
CA ILE A 85 7.92 5.55 -9.92
C ILE A 85 8.89 4.38 -9.88
N GLN A 86 9.43 3.97 -11.03
CA GLN A 86 10.43 2.91 -11.15
C GLN A 86 11.76 3.26 -10.46
N ARG A 87 12.11 4.56 -10.40
CA ARG A 87 13.27 5.04 -9.62
C ARG A 87 13.04 4.97 -8.10
N VAL A 88 11.81 5.14 -7.65
CA VAL A 88 11.46 5.10 -6.22
C VAL A 88 11.19 3.66 -5.77
N TYR A 89 10.53 2.88 -6.62
CA TYR A 89 10.13 1.50 -6.40
C TYR A 89 10.53 0.66 -7.62
N PRO A 90 11.74 0.08 -7.64
CA PRO A 90 12.22 -0.73 -8.76
C PRO A 90 11.50 -2.07 -8.92
N HIS A 91 10.64 -2.44 -7.97
CA HIS A 91 9.86 -3.65 -8.01
C HIS A 91 8.36 -3.31 -7.99
N SER A 92 7.62 -3.88 -8.92
CA SER A 92 6.18 -3.75 -9.00
C SER A 92 5.52 -5.07 -9.36
N LEU A 93 4.26 -5.23 -8.95
CA LEU A 93 3.45 -6.40 -9.25
C LEU A 93 1.99 -5.97 -9.36
N PHE A 94 1.36 -6.26 -10.49
CA PHE A 94 -0.04 -5.95 -10.75
C PHE A 94 -0.82 -7.20 -11.10
N ARG A 95 -2.08 -7.23 -10.67
CA ARG A 95 -3.07 -8.22 -11.07
C ARG A 95 -4.34 -7.48 -11.48
N GLU A 96 -4.77 -7.73 -12.71
CA GLU A 96 -6.05 -7.23 -13.19
C GLU A 96 -7.19 -7.93 -12.43
N GLY A 97 -8.29 -7.20 -12.22
CA GLY A 97 -9.53 -7.77 -11.70
C GLY A 97 -10.27 -8.58 -12.78
N ASP A 98 -11.34 -9.25 -12.38
CA ASP A 98 -12.31 -9.79 -13.35
C ASP A 98 -12.89 -8.63 -14.18
N HIS A 99 -13.00 -8.77 -15.50
CA HIS A 99 -13.59 -7.76 -16.38
C HIS A 99 -15.04 -7.40 -16.00
N GLN A 100 -15.76 -8.29 -15.30
CA GLN A 100 -17.09 -8.00 -14.75
C GLN A 100 -17.04 -7.09 -13.50
N ILE A 101 -15.86 -6.89 -12.93
CA ILE A 101 -15.61 -6.10 -11.72
C ILE A 101 -14.46 -5.12 -12.01
N PRO A 102 -14.73 -3.98 -12.68
CA PRO A 102 -13.71 -3.02 -13.10
C PRO A 102 -12.82 -2.48 -11.96
N ALA A 103 -13.35 -2.43 -10.73
CA ALA A 103 -12.63 -1.98 -9.53
C ALA A 103 -11.75 -3.08 -8.88
N GLY A 104 -11.61 -4.23 -9.52
CA GLY A 104 -11.05 -5.43 -8.90
C GLY A 104 -9.54 -5.59 -8.97
N GLY A 105 -8.85 -4.74 -9.73
CA GLY A 105 -7.39 -4.83 -9.83
C GLY A 105 -6.69 -4.45 -8.54
N ILE A 106 -5.54 -5.08 -8.35
CA ILE A 106 -4.69 -4.91 -7.17
C ILE A 106 -3.23 -4.77 -7.58
N GLY A 107 -2.53 -3.84 -6.95
CA GLY A 107 -1.15 -3.52 -7.27
C GLY A 107 -0.25 -3.47 -6.04
N LEU A 108 1.05 -3.62 -6.28
CA LEU A 108 2.09 -3.49 -5.26
C LEU A 108 3.31 -2.82 -5.88
N PHE A 109 3.88 -1.86 -5.17
CA PHE A 109 5.20 -1.31 -5.43
C PHE A 109 6.09 -1.52 -4.20
N SER A 110 7.37 -1.80 -4.43
CA SER A 110 8.34 -2.02 -3.35
C SER A 110 9.72 -1.52 -3.72
N LYS A 111 10.43 -1.02 -2.71
CA LYS A 111 11.87 -0.74 -2.79
C LYS A 111 12.73 -2.00 -2.79
N TYR A 112 12.14 -3.12 -2.38
CA TYR A 112 12.79 -4.41 -2.21
C TYR A 112 12.13 -5.48 -3.08
N PRO A 113 12.81 -6.59 -3.41
CA PRO A 113 12.26 -7.66 -4.25
C PRO A 113 10.94 -8.19 -3.71
N ILE A 114 10.01 -8.45 -4.64
CA ILE A 114 8.66 -8.96 -4.38
C ILE A 114 8.56 -10.38 -4.92
N THR A 115 7.96 -11.28 -4.16
CA THR A 115 7.49 -12.59 -4.63
C THR A 115 5.98 -12.67 -4.44
N GLU A 116 5.24 -12.96 -5.51
CA GLU A 116 3.83 -13.34 -5.37
C GLU A 116 3.76 -14.75 -4.78
N LEU A 117 3.06 -14.92 -3.67
CA LEU A 117 2.79 -16.24 -3.12
C LEU A 117 1.46 -16.75 -3.64
N HIS A 118 0.39 -15.96 -3.49
CA HIS A 118 -0.95 -16.35 -3.90
C HIS A 118 -1.83 -15.15 -4.28
N LEU A 119 -2.62 -15.32 -5.33
CA LEU A 119 -3.83 -14.55 -5.57
C LEU A 119 -5.03 -15.38 -5.10
N ILE A 120 -5.62 -15.01 -3.96
CA ILE A 120 -6.59 -15.80 -3.22
C ILE A 120 -8.01 -15.33 -3.59
N PRO A 121 -8.83 -16.14 -4.27
CA PRO A 121 -10.21 -15.79 -4.57
C PRO A 121 -11.02 -15.52 -3.30
N SER A 122 -11.91 -14.54 -3.35
CA SER A 122 -12.79 -14.26 -2.21
C SER A 122 -13.85 -15.37 -2.06
N PRO A 123 -14.07 -15.92 -0.85
CA PRO A 123 -15.15 -16.88 -0.64
C PRO A 123 -16.53 -16.21 -0.55
N VAL A 124 -16.58 -14.89 -0.32
CA VAL A 124 -17.83 -14.15 0.02
C VAL A 124 -17.94 -12.77 -0.64
N GLY A 125 -16.89 -12.32 -1.33
CA GLY A 125 -16.79 -11.00 -1.95
C GLY A 125 -16.43 -11.07 -3.42
N TRP A 126 -16.06 -9.93 -3.97
CA TRP A 126 -15.76 -9.78 -5.41
C TRP A 126 -14.27 -9.76 -5.70
N PHE A 127 -13.48 -9.25 -4.76
CA PHE A 127 -12.08 -8.94 -4.99
C PHE A 127 -11.18 -9.99 -4.32
N ALA A 128 -10.17 -10.44 -5.04
CA ALA A 128 -9.18 -11.37 -4.53
C ALA A 128 -8.30 -10.71 -3.44
N GLY A 129 -7.75 -11.53 -2.54
CA GLY A 129 -6.63 -11.14 -1.69
C GLY A 129 -5.30 -11.43 -2.38
N HIS A 130 -4.35 -10.53 -2.29
CA HIS A 130 -3.03 -10.68 -2.89
C HIS A 130 -1.99 -10.89 -1.80
N LEU A 131 -1.56 -12.13 -1.62
CA LEU A 131 -0.54 -12.53 -0.66
C LEU A 131 0.83 -12.48 -1.33
N CYS A 132 1.67 -11.58 -0.85
CA CYS A 132 3.02 -11.37 -1.35
C CYS A 132 4.03 -11.51 -0.22
N GLU A 133 5.27 -11.82 -0.59
CA GLU A 133 6.44 -11.71 0.27
C GLU A 133 7.36 -10.60 -0.25
N VAL A 134 7.90 -9.81 0.67
CA VAL A 134 8.93 -8.81 0.40
C VAL A 134 10.10 -9.06 1.34
N VAL A 135 11.31 -9.22 0.79
CA VAL A 135 12.52 -9.46 1.59
C VAL A 135 13.22 -8.14 1.87
N ILE A 136 13.13 -7.66 3.11
CA ILE A 136 13.79 -6.43 3.54
C ILE A 136 15.15 -6.81 4.18
N PRO A 137 16.29 -6.31 3.68
CA PRO A 137 17.62 -6.77 4.11
C PRO A 137 17.84 -6.79 5.63
N GLU A 138 17.31 -5.80 6.35
CA GLU A 138 17.49 -5.65 7.78
C GLU A 138 16.43 -6.38 8.63
N PHE A 139 15.33 -6.85 8.03
CA PHE A 139 14.19 -7.45 8.74
C PHE A 139 13.85 -8.88 8.29
N GLY A 140 14.41 -9.33 7.17
CA GLY A 140 14.08 -10.62 6.58
C GLY A 140 12.76 -10.60 5.77
N PRO A 141 12.15 -11.78 5.53
CA PRO A 141 10.93 -11.89 4.75
C PRO A 141 9.72 -11.33 5.52
N LEU A 142 8.95 -10.48 4.85
CA LEU A 142 7.69 -9.93 5.31
C LEU A 142 6.56 -10.41 4.39
N GLN A 143 5.58 -11.10 4.97
CA GLN A 143 4.35 -11.45 4.25
C GLN A 143 3.30 -10.33 4.38
N LEU A 144 2.69 -9.99 3.25
CA LEU A 144 1.70 -8.93 3.13
C LEU A 144 0.48 -9.48 2.42
N LEU A 145 -0.69 -9.29 3.03
CA LEU A 145 -1.97 -9.58 2.40
C LEU A 145 -2.65 -8.25 2.02
N ASN A 146 -2.60 -7.89 0.74
CA ASN A 146 -3.32 -6.73 0.20
C ASN A 146 -4.76 -7.14 -0.09
N LEU A 147 -5.72 -6.39 0.46
CA LEU A 147 -7.14 -6.68 0.37
C LEU A 147 -7.89 -5.45 -0.15
N HIS A 148 -8.84 -5.70 -1.03
CA HIS A 148 -9.94 -4.79 -1.33
C HIS A 148 -11.21 -5.52 -0.91
N LEU A 149 -11.94 -5.06 0.12
CA LEU A 149 -13.13 -5.79 0.56
C LEU A 149 -14.36 -5.33 -0.24
N ARG A 150 -15.36 -6.20 -0.36
CA ARG A 150 -16.65 -5.81 -0.96
C ARG A 150 -17.19 -4.60 -0.18
N PRO A 151 -17.51 -3.48 -0.85
CA PRO A 151 -18.09 -2.33 -0.18
C PRO A 151 -19.45 -2.71 0.46
N PRO A 152 -19.89 -2.02 1.52
CA PRO A 152 -21.15 -2.30 2.20
C PRO A 152 -22.34 -1.81 1.37
N LEU A 153 -22.52 -2.44 0.22
CA LEU A 153 -23.65 -2.24 -0.68
C LEU A 153 -24.82 -3.11 -0.22
N SER A 154 -26.05 -2.68 -0.51
CA SER A 154 -27.22 -3.53 -0.30
C SER A 154 -27.05 -4.85 -1.07
N PRO A 155 -27.69 -5.96 -0.65
CA PRO A 155 -27.49 -7.27 -1.27
C PRO A 155 -27.64 -7.29 -2.79
N ASN A 156 -28.46 -6.39 -3.34
CA ASN A 156 -28.80 -6.27 -4.76
C ASN A 156 -28.00 -5.20 -5.53
N ALA A 157 -27.14 -4.45 -4.86
CA ALA A 157 -26.26 -3.50 -5.54
C ALA A 157 -25.07 -4.26 -6.11
N PHE A 158 -25.27 -4.85 -7.29
CA PHE A 158 -24.19 -5.22 -8.19
C PHE A 158 -23.63 -3.96 -8.85
N PRO A 159 -22.34 -3.92 -9.22
CA PRO A 159 -21.89 -2.98 -10.23
C PRO A 159 -22.65 -3.34 -11.51
N THR A 160 -23.61 -2.50 -11.92
CA THR A 160 -24.18 -2.61 -13.26
C THR A 160 -23.06 -2.31 -14.26
N PRO A 161 -22.83 -3.17 -15.28
CA PRO A 161 -21.95 -2.83 -16.37
C PRO A 161 -22.39 -1.47 -16.93
N LYS A 162 -21.45 -0.53 -17.04
CA LYS A 162 -21.66 0.71 -17.80
C LYS A 162 -21.34 0.48 -19.26
#